data_AF-A0AAD5L6S8-F1
#
_entry.id   AF-A0AAD5L6S8-F1
#
_cell.length_a   1.000
_cell.length_b   1.000
_cell.length_c   1.000
_cell.angle_alpha   90.00
_cell.angle_beta   90.00
_cell.angle_gamma   90.00
#
_symmetry.space_group_name_H-M   'P 1'
#
loop_
_entity.id
_entity.type
_entity.pdbx_description
1 polymer ?
#
loop_
_entity_poly.entity_id
_entity_poly.type
_entity_poly.pdbx_seq_one_letter_code
_entity_poly.pdbx_strand_id
1 'polypeptide(L)'
;MKIAAILALALVSAVEAAPPNCNRMCPKILKPVCASNDVTYDNDCYFDVAKCLMGADGKDLYIKHEGECAAKPASPSCFIMCPGVMEPVCASNGITYDNACKFDVAKCKLGDAGKDLFIKHDGYCEAKPSTTCDDIVCPDVMEPVCGSNMITYHNACEFDVAKCKLGDAGKDLYIKHDGYCSRAAVNAAAACNTICADVYAPVCASNGESFRNKCKFNVAKCKLGDAGKDLTIKHDGECGDIAKRALRAEIGCDIGCIDVYEPVCGSDMITYNNECELRVAKCTSNDPTLAVLYPGFCRR
;
A
#
# COMPACT_ATOMS: atom_id res chain seq x y z
N MET A 1 57.13 -41.13 -12.58
CA MET A 1 57.41 -42.55 -12.27
C MET A 1 56.54 -43.00 -11.10
N LYS A 2 55.67 -43.98 -11.38
CA LYS A 2 55.05 -45.02 -10.52
C LYS A 2 54.90 -44.81 -9.00
N ILE A 3 53.64 -44.65 -8.58
CA ILE A 3 52.84 -45.37 -7.56
C ILE A 3 53.57 -46.28 -6.54
N ALA A 4 53.28 -46.05 -5.24
CA ALA A 4 53.03 -47.06 -4.17
C ALA A 4 52.36 -46.31 -2.99
N ALA A 5 51.08 -46.47 -2.62
CA ALA A 5 50.33 -47.60 -2.06
C ALA A 5 50.60 -47.90 -0.56
N ILE A 6 49.62 -47.48 0.28
CA ILE A 6 49.09 -48.10 1.50
C ILE A 6 49.95 -48.10 2.78
N LEU A 7 49.50 -47.37 3.81
CA LEU A 7 49.15 -47.96 5.12
C LEU A 7 48.26 -46.99 5.92
N ALA A 8 46.98 -47.31 6.02
CA ALA A 8 46.07 -46.68 6.98
C ALA A 8 46.32 -47.34 8.35
N LEU A 9 46.99 -46.62 9.26
CA LEU A 9 46.96 -46.97 10.69
C LEU A 9 45.78 -46.24 11.32
N ALA A 10 44.72 -47.01 11.57
CA ALA A 10 43.66 -46.64 12.48
C ALA A 10 44.23 -46.55 13.90
N LEU A 11 44.30 -45.34 14.46
CA LEU A 11 44.34 -45.14 15.90
C LEU A 11 42.90 -44.92 16.34
N VAL A 12 42.21 -46.01 16.63
CA VAL A 12 41.00 -45.97 17.44
C VAL A 12 41.48 -45.68 18.86
N SER A 13 41.46 -44.41 19.26
CA SER A 13 41.59 -44.03 20.65
C SER A 13 40.42 -44.66 21.40
N ALA A 14 40.75 -45.48 22.39
CA ALA A 14 39.80 -46.21 23.21
C ALA A 14 38.74 -45.26 23.77
N VAL A 15 37.47 -45.58 23.55
CA VAL A 15 36.39 -45.09 24.41
C VAL A 15 36.58 -45.84 25.73
N GLU A 16 37.20 -45.19 26.71
CA GLU A 16 37.22 -45.71 28.08
C GLU A 16 35.79 -45.82 28.58
N ALA A 17 35.35 -47.05 28.85
CA ALA A 17 34.07 -47.31 29.49
C ALA A 17 34.05 -46.62 30.87
N ALA A 18 32.97 -45.90 31.17
CA ALA A 18 32.77 -45.24 32.45
C ALA A 18 32.99 -46.23 33.62
N PRO A 19 33.66 -45.82 34.71
CA PRO A 19 34.04 -46.73 35.78
C PRO A 19 32.82 -47.38 36.45
N PRO A 20 32.88 -48.69 36.78
CA PRO A 20 31.80 -49.38 37.46
C PRO A 20 31.61 -48.77 38.86
N ASN A 21 30.36 -48.41 39.20
CA ASN A 21 29.86 -47.83 40.47
C ASN A 21 29.56 -46.32 40.52
N CYS A 22 29.46 -45.62 39.39
CA CYS A 22 29.01 -44.22 39.41
C CYS A 22 27.48 -44.04 39.45
N ASN A 23 26.72 -45.10 39.16
CA ASN A 23 25.27 -45.04 39.09
C ASN A 23 24.66 -45.16 40.49
N ARG A 24 24.37 -44.03 41.14
CA ARG A 24 23.66 -43.94 42.43
C ARG A 24 22.39 -43.13 42.28
N MET A 25 21.34 -43.51 43.00
CA MET A 25 20.09 -42.74 43.05
C MET A 25 20.32 -41.44 43.82
N CYS A 26 20.02 -40.30 43.18
CA CYS A 26 20.08 -39.00 43.83
C CYS A 26 18.69 -38.53 44.27
N PRO A 27 18.59 -37.86 45.43
CA PRO A 27 17.34 -37.24 45.85
C PRO A 27 16.99 -36.08 44.92
N LYS A 28 15.69 -35.90 44.62
CA LYS A 28 15.17 -34.79 43.81
C LYS A 28 15.04 -33.50 44.62
N ILE A 29 16.10 -33.13 45.33
CA ILE A 29 16.19 -31.89 46.11
C ILE A 29 16.92 -30.87 45.25
N LEU A 30 16.29 -29.73 44.95
CA LEU A 30 16.91 -28.67 44.17
C LEU A 30 17.71 -27.74 45.09
N LYS A 31 19.02 -27.98 45.17
CA LYS A 31 20.00 -27.17 45.90
C LYS A 31 21.23 -26.99 44.99
N PRO A 32 21.18 -26.07 44.02
CA PRO A 32 22.10 -26.07 42.89
C PRO A 32 23.54 -25.77 43.29
N VAL A 33 24.49 -26.30 42.53
CA VAL A 33 25.93 -26.01 42.65
C VAL A 33 26.56 -25.72 41.29
N CYS A 34 27.50 -24.78 41.27
CA CYS A 34 28.25 -24.43 40.07
C CYS A 34 29.59 -25.16 40.04
N ALA A 35 29.85 -25.94 39.00
CA ALA A 35 31.09 -26.68 38.84
C ALA A 35 32.17 -25.90 38.06
N SER A 36 33.41 -26.39 38.09
CA SER A 36 34.57 -25.76 37.46
C SER A 36 34.48 -25.64 35.94
N ASN A 37 33.65 -26.47 35.33
CA ASN A 37 33.30 -26.47 33.90
C ASN A 37 32.13 -25.53 33.54
N ASP A 38 31.69 -24.67 34.47
CA ASP A 38 30.55 -23.75 34.32
C ASP A 38 29.20 -24.45 34.07
N VAL A 39 29.06 -25.70 34.54
CA VAL A 39 27.79 -26.43 34.53
C VAL A 39 27.13 -26.36 35.90
N THR A 40 25.85 -26.01 35.93
CA THR A 40 25.00 -26.08 37.12
C THR A 40 24.49 -27.51 37.30
N TYR A 41 24.66 -28.08 38.49
CA TYR A 41 24.08 -29.36 38.88
C TYR A 41 22.96 -29.14 39.90
N ASP A 42 21.87 -29.91 39.79
CA ASP A 42 20.68 -29.78 40.65
C ASP A 42 20.98 -29.87 42.14
N ASN A 43 22.00 -30.67 42.50
CA ASN A 43 22.57 -30.77 43.84
C ASN A 43 23.94 -31.48 43.83
N ASP A 44 24.59 -31.50 45.00
CA ASP A 44 25.87 -32.18 45.24
C ASP A 44 25.87 -33.65 44.79
N CYS A 45 24.74 -34.36 44.94
CA CYS A 45 24.67 -35.76 44.55
C CYS A 45 24.82 -35.93 43.03
N TYR A 46 24.12 -35.10 42.24
CA TYR A 46 24.23 -35.12 40.78
C TYR A 46 25.62 -34.65 40.32
N PHE A 47 26.26 -33.72 41.03
CA PHE A 47 27.64 -33.33 40.78
C PHE A 47 28.61 -34.51 40.95
N ASP A 48 28.61 -35.26 42.06
CA ASP A 48 29.60 -36.36 42.18
C ASP A 48 29.28 -37.54 41.26
N VAL A 49 28.01 -37.75 40.86
CA VAL A 49 27.68 -38.73 39.82
C VAL A 49 28.38 -38.35 38.51
N ALA A 50 28.25 -37.09 38.08
CA ALA A 50 28.90 -36.62 36.88
C ALA A 50 30.43 -36.68 37.00
N LYS A 51 30.99 -36.24 38.14
CA LYS A 51 32.42 -36.34 38.44
C LYS A 51 32.94 -37.77 38.33
N CYS A 52 32.18 -38.74 38.84
CA CYS A 52 32.53 -40.16 38.77
C CYS A 52 32.45 -40.69 37.34
N LEU A 53 31.37 -40.36 36.61
CA LEU A 53 31.18 -40.80 35.21
C LEU A 53 32.29 -40.29 34.28
N MET A 54 32.91 -39.16 34.61
CA MET A 54 34.04 -38.58 33.87
C MET A 54 35.39 -39.29 34.11
N GLY A 55 35.47 -40.29 35.01
CA GLY A 55 36.68 -41.10 35.19
C GLY A 55 37.92 -40.28 35.54
N ALA A 56 39.00 -40.42 34.76
CA ALA A 56 40.25 -39.69 34.97
C ALA A 56 40.07 -38.17 34.83
N ASP A 57 39.24 -37.72 33.88
CA ASP A 57 38.95 -36.31 33.60
C ASP A 57 38.09 -35.67 34.71
N GLY A 58 37.37 -36.49 35.47
CA GLY A 58 36.58 -36.04 36.61
C GLY A 58 37.42 -35.51 37.78
N LYS A 59 38.72 -35.84 37.84
CA LYS A 59 39.60 -35.40 38.94
C LYS A 59 39.71 -33.88 39.05
N ASP A 60 39.64 -33.18 37.91
CA ASP A 60 39.76 -31.73 37.82
C ASP A 60 38.40 -30.99 37.92
N LEU A 61 37.30 -31.75 38.05
CA LEU A 61 35.97 -31.21 38.29
C LEU A 61 35.78 -30.90 39.78
N TYR A 62 35.57 -29.63 40.14
CA TYR A 62 35.30 -29.19 41.51
C TYR A 62 34.16 -28.17 41.55
N ILE A 63 33.49 -28.02 42.68
CA ILE A 63 32.45 -27.00 42.86
C ILE A 63 33.13 -25.64 43.05
N LYS A 64 32.84 -24.67 42.17
CA LYS A 64 33.31 -23.28 42.26
C LYS A 64 32.60 -22.52 43.37
N HIS A 65 31.28 -22.66 43.47
CA HIS A 65 30.47 -22.05 44.52
C HIS A 65 29.10 -22.74 44.64
N GLU A 66 28.43 -22.55 45.79
CA GLU A 66 27.01 -22.92 45.95
C GLU A 66 26.12 -22.00 45.10
N GLY A 67 24.99 -22.51 44.63
CA GLY A 67 24.08 -21.82 43.71
C GLY A 67 24.34 -22.17 42.24
N GLU A 68 23.47 -21.68 41.36
CA GLU A 68 23.63 -21.86 39.91
C GLU A 68 24.85 -21.10 39.40
N CYS A 69 25.55 -21.63 38.40
CA CYS A 69 26.59 -20.86 37.73
C CYS A 69 26.02 -19.54 37.22
N ALA A 70 26.81 -18.46 37.33
CA ALA A 70 26.44 -17.20 36.69
C ALA A 70 26.11 -17.49 35.22
N ALA A 71 24.90 -17.14 34.81
CA ALA A 71 24.46 -17.33 33.44
C ALA A 71 25.50 -16.68 32.53
N LYS A 72 26.23 -17.50 31.76
CA LYS A 72 26.86 -17.01 30.53
C LYS A 72 25.72 -16.33 29.75
N PRO A 73 25.92 -15.12 29.22
CA PRO A 73 24.86 -14.44 28.49
C PRO A 73 24.28 -15.39 27.46
N ALA A 74 22.94 -15.39 27.47
CA ALA A 74 22.08 -16.48 27.10
C ALA A 74 22.44 -17.18 25.78
N SER A 75 22.44 -18.51 25.85
CA SER A 75 22.12 -19.43 24.76
C SER A 75 23.08 -19.45 23.56
N PRO A 76 23.51 -20.63 23.06
CA PRO A 76 24.15 -20.71 21.74
C PRO A 76 23.20 -20.28 20.61
N SER A 77 21.91 -20.03 20.90
CA SER A 77 20.93 -19.52 19.96
C SER A 77 20.63 -18.04 20.19
N CYS A 78 20.94 -17.23 19.18
CA CYS A 78 20.52 -15.82 19.09
C CYS A 78 19.04 -15.69 18.70
N PHE A 79 18.20 -16.60 19.19
CA PHE A 79 16.76 -16.62 18.92
C PHE A 79 16.04 -15.86 20.04
N ILE A 80 15.98 -14.55 19.88
CA ILE A 80 15.27 -13.63 20.78
C ILE A 80 14.06 -13.08 20.03
N MET A 81 12.88 -13.20 20.63
CA MET A 81 11.67 -12.54 20.12
C MET A 81 11.70 -11.07 20.55
N CYS A 82 11.69 -10.16 19.58
CA CYS A 82 11.67 -8.73 19.85
C CYS A 82 10.26 -8.15 19.72
N PRO A 83 9.89 -7.20 20.59
CA PRO A 83 8.65 -6.45 20.44
C PRO A 83 8.69 -5.63 19.14
N GLY A 84 7.52 -5.43 18.52
CA GLY A 84 7.34 -4.63 17.30
C GLY A 84 7.29 -3.12 17.56
N VAL A 85 7.97 -2.64 18.61
CA VAL A 85 8.03 -1.22 18.96
C VAL A 85 9.11 -0.56 18.10
N MET A 86 8.76 0.56 17.45
CA MET A 86 9.66 1.32 16.58
C MET A 86 10.35 2.43 17.38
N GLU A 87 11.47 2.09 18.01
CA GLU A 87 12.32 2.98 18.81
C GLU A 87 13.77 2.86 18.29
N PRO A 88 14.09 3.50 17.15
CA PRO A 88 15.29 3.21 16.39
C PRO A 88 16.57 3.55 17.17
N VAL A 89 17.63 2.77 16.93
CA VAL A 89 18.97 3.02 17.48
C VAL A 89 20.04 2.95 16.39
N CYS A 90 21.02 3.85 16.44
CA CYS A 90 22.16 3.85 15.53
C CYS A 90 23.32 3.07 16.10
N ALA A 91 23.85 2.08 15.38
CA ALA A 91 25.00 1.30 15.81
C ALA A 91 26.36 1.85 15.33
N SER A 92 27.44 1.36 15.92
CA SER A 92 28.82 1.78 15.63
C SER A 92 29.23 1.57 14.17
N ASN A 93 28.65 0.57 13.51
CA ASN A 93 28.82 0.25 12.09
C ASN A 93 27.99 1.16 11.14
N GLY A 94 27.21 2.11 11.67
CA GLY A 94 26.37 3.01 10.88
C GLY A 94 25.07 2.38 10.36
N ILE A 95 24.65 1.24 10.93
CA ILE A 95 23.37 0.61 10.64
C ILE A 95 22.35 1.04 11.71
N THR A 96 21.17 1.45 11.26
CA THR A 96 20.01 1.66 12.14
C THR A 96 19.29 0.34 12.39
N TYR A 97 18.96 0.07 13.66
CA TYR A 97 18.12 -1.05 14.06
C TYR A 97 16.77 -0.53 14.56
N ASP A 98 15.67 -1.24 14.26
CA ASP A 98 14.29 -0.83 14.62
C ASP A 98 14.12 -0.56 16.12
N ASN A 99 14.87 -1.29 16.96
CA ASN A 99 14.98 -1.08 18.38
C ASN A 99 16.22 -1.78 18.98
N ALA A 100 16.51 -1.48 20.24
CA ALA A 100 17.63 -2.06 20.99
C ALA A 100 17.60 -3.61 21.03
N CYS A 101 16.42 -4.23 21.09
CA CYS A 101 16.32 -5.69 21.04
C CYS A 101 16.82 -6.26 19.71
N LYS A 102 16.42 -5.65 18.58
CA LYS A 102 16.89 -6.06 17.25
C LYS A 102 18.40 -5.87 17.10
N PHE A 103 18.95 -4.81 17.70
CA PHE A 103 20.40 -4.61 17.81
C PHE A 103 21.07 -5.75 18.58
N ASP A 104 20.56 -6.13 19.75
CA ASP A 104 21.15 -7.20 20.57
C ASP A 104 21.08 -8.57 19.87
N VAL A 105 20.00 -8.86 19.16
CA VAL A 105 19.91 -10.06 18.31
C VAL A 105 21.01 -10.07 17.25
N ALA A 106 21.23 -8.95 16.58
CA ALA A 106 22.26 -8.84 15.56
C ALA A 106 23.66 -8.95 16.16
N LYS A 107 23.91 -8.28 17.29
CA LYS A 107 25.16 -8.36 18.04
C LYS A 107 25.46 -9.81 18.48
N CYS A 108 24.46 -10.52 18.99
CA CYS A 108 24.57 -11.93 19.33
C CYS A 108 24.95 -12.78 18.11
N LYS A 109 24.25 -12.60 16.97
CA LYS A 109 24.48 -13.37 15.74
C LYS A 109 25.91 -13.20 15.19
N LEU A 110 26.57 -12.10 15.51
CA LEU A 110 27.95 -11.82 15.11
C LEU A 110 29.00 -12.48 16.01
N GLY A 111 28.62 -13.07 17.15
CA GLY A 111 29.55 -13.73 18.06
C GLY A 111 30.70 -12.81 18.50
N ASP A 112 31.94 -13.27 18.35
CA ASP A 112 33.13 -12.48 18.71
C ASP A 112 33.25 -11.17 17.91
N ALA A 113 32.81 -11.15 16.64
CA ALA A 113 32.80 -9.93 15.83
C ALA A 113 31.75 -8.91 16.31
N GLY A 114 30.76 -9.34 17.10
CA GLY A 114 29.77 -8.47 17.72
C GLY A 114 30.28 -7.69 18.93
N LYS A 115 31.46 -8.04 19.49
CA LYS A 115 32.02 -7.38 20.68
C LYS A 115 32.26 -5.88 20.45
N ASP A 116 32.68 -5.51 19.25
CA ASP A 116 32.95 -4.12 18.84
C ASP A 116 31.70 -3.39 18.30
N LEU A 117 30.55 -4.08 18.24
CA LEU A 117 29.28 -3.49 17.86
C LEU A 117 28.60 -2.90 19.11
N PHE A 118 28.39 -1.59 19.12
CA PHE A 118 27.73 -0.84 20.20
C PHE A 118 26.76 0.19 19.62
N ILE A 119 25.75 0.58 20.39
CA ILE A 119 24.85 1.68 20.01
C ILE A 119 25.63 3.00 20.18
N LYS A 120 25.71 3.80 19.11
CA LYS A 120 26.32 5.13 19.11
C LYS A 120 25.39 6.18 19.73
N HIS A 121 24.13 6.17 19.34
CA HIS A 121 23.10 7.07 19.86
C HIS A 121 21.70 6.53 19.56
N ASP A 122 20.71 7.04 20.29
CA ASP A 122 19.30 6.78 19.99
C ASP A 122 18.87 7.51 18.71
N GLY A 123 17.90 6.94 17.99
CA GLY A 123 17.44 7.43 16.69
C GLY A 123 18.12 6.75 15.49
N TYR A 124 17.81 7.24 14.29
CA TYR A 124 18.39 6.76 13.04
C TYR A 124 19.85 7.20 12.91
N CYS A 125 20.71 6.34 12.38
CA CYS A 125 22.04 6.78 11.96
C CYS A 125 21.93 7.94 10.97
N GLU A 126 22.89 8.87 11.03
CA GLU A 126 23.07 9.87 9.99
C GLU A 126 23.13 9.16 8.63
N ALA A 127 22.24 9.54 7.72
CA ALA A 127 22.29 9.04 6.37
C ALA A 127 23.67 9.39 5.80
N LYS A 128 24.45 8.36 5.45
CA LYS A 128 25.62 8.60 4.60
C LYS A 128 25.10 9.34 3.37
N PRO A 129 25.75 10.43 2.92
CA PRO A 129 25.34 11.10 1.70
C PRO A 129 25.23 10.05 0.61
N SER A 130 24.02 9.93 0.06
CA SER A 130 23.66 8.94 -0.93
C SER A 130 24.69 8.97 -2.05
N THR A 131 25.55 7.96 -2.14
CA THR A 131 26.60 7.92 -3.17
C THR A 131 26.01 7.75 -4.56
N THR A 132 24.76 7.26 -4.62
CA THR A 132 23.99 7.12 -5.84
C THR A 132 22.54 7.57 -5.61
N CYS A 133 21.86 7.99 -6.66
CA CYS A 133 20.45 8.42 -6.58
C CYS A 133 19.49 7.27 -6.25
N ASP A 134 19.92 6.01 -6.39
CA ASP A 134 19.11 4.81 -6.16
C ASP A 134 19.05 4.39 -4.69
N ASP A 135 19.98 4.88 -3.85
CA ASP A 135 20.00 4.60 -2.41
C ASP A 135 19.02 5.51 -1.62
N ILE A 136 18.40 6.48 -2.29
CA ILE A 136 17.45 7.41 -1.67
C ILE A 136 16.11 6.70 -1.48
N VAL A 137 15.74 6.45 -0.22
CA VAL A 137 14.43 5.91 0.16
C VAL A 137 13.47 7.06 0.44
N CYS A 138 12.38 7.13 -0.32
CA CYS A 138 11.34 8.13 -0.13
C CYS A 138 10.20 7.61 0.76
N PRO A 139 9.61 8.49 1.61
CA PRO A 139 8.42 8.14 2.36
C PRO A 139 7.24 7.91 1.41
N ASP A 140 6.38 6.93 1.72
CA ASP A 140 5.15 6.65 0.97
C ASP A 140 4.03 7.62 1.41
N VAL A 141 4.28 8.91 1.18
CA VAL A 141 3.35 10.01 1.50
C VAL A 141 2.93 10.67 0.18
N MET A 142 1.61 10.77 -0.02
CA MET A 142 0.99 11.37 -1.20
C MET A 142 0.84 12.88 -1.06
N GLU A 143 1.94 13.61 -1.28
CA GLU A 143 2.03 15.07 -1.26
C GLU A 143 2.60 15.59 -2.59
N PRO A 144 1.79 15.56 -3.66
CA PRO A 144 2.28 15.70 -5.03
C PRO A 144 2.92 17.06 -5.29
N VAL A 145 3.93 17.10 -6.16
CA VAL A 145 4.58 18.33 -6.63
C VAL A 145 4.70 18.34 -8.15
N CYS A 146 4.55 19.51 -8.77
CA CYS A 146 4.69 19.68 -10.21
C CYS A 146 6.10 20.16 -10.57
N GLY A 147 6.85 19.37 -11.34
CA GLY A 147 8.15 19.79 -11.88
C GLY A 147 8.03 20.80 -13.03
N SER A 148 9.11 21.55 -13.28
CA SER A 148 9.22 22.48 -14.41
C SER A 148 9.08 21.80 -15.79
N ASN A 149 9.31 20.49 -15.84
CA ASN A 149 9.07 19.60 -16.99
C ASN A 149 7.61 19.14 -17.16
N MET A 150 6.68 19.67 -16.38
CA MET A 150 5.26 19.29 -16.36
C MET A 150 4.98 17.83 -15.96
N ILE A 151 5.93 17.18 -15.27
CA ILE A 151 5.73 15.87 -14.64
C ILE A 151 5.32 16.08 -13.19
N THR A 152 4.29 15.34 -12.75
CA THR A 152 3.94 15.28 -11.33
C THR A 152 4.73 14.17 -10.66
N TYR A 153 5.31 14.48 -9.50
CA TYR A 153 6.01 13.54 -8.63
C TYR A 153 5.14 13.27 -7.40
N HIS A 154 5.17 12.06 -6.83
CA HIS A 154 4.26 11.72 -5.71
C HIS A 154 4.56 12.54 -4.46
N ASN A 155 5.82 12.94 -4.27
CA ASN A 155 6.26 13.88 -3.26
C ASN A 155 7.58 14.56 -3.65
N ALA A 156 8.02 15.51 -2.82
CA ALA A 156 9.27 16.25 -3.02
C ALA A 156 10.51 15.34 -3.01
N CYS A 157 10.51 14.25 -2.23
CA CYS A 157 11.62 13.30 -2.24
C CYS A 157 11.75 12.63 -3.61
N GLU A 158 10.64 12.15 -4.19
CA GLU A 158 10.68 11.55 -5.52
C GLU A 158 11.09 12.54 -6.62
N PHE A 159 10.73 13.82 -6.48
CA PHE A 159 11.22 14.89 -7.34
C PHE A 159 12.76 15.00 -7.25
N ASP A 160 13.32 15.00 -6.05
CA ASP A 160 14.77 15.10 -5.84
C ASP A 160 15.52 13.86 -6.34
N VAL A 161 14.95 12.67 -6.19
CA VAL A 161 15.48 11.44 -6.79
C VAL A 161 15.54 11.57 -8.32
N ALA A 162 14.45 12.03 -8.94
CA ALA A 162 14.42 12.23 -10.39
C ALA A 162 15.43 13.30 -10.84
N LYS A 163 15.54 14.40 -10.09
CA LYS A 163 16.53 15.45 -10.33
C LYS A 163 17.96 14.93 -10.24
N CYS A 164 18.26 14.11 -9.23
CA CYS A 164 19.54 13.44 -9.07
C CYS A 164 19.84 12.51 -10.25
N LYS A 165 18.88 11.68 -10.68
CA LYS A 165 19.03 10.74 -11.81
C LYS A 165 19.29 11.44 -13.15
N LEU A 166 18.89 12.71 -13.29
CA LEU A 166 19.14 13.51 -14.48
C LEU A 166 20.55 14.15 -14.51
N GLY A 167 21.34 14.05 -13.42
CA GLY A 167 22.69 14.60 -13.36
C GLY A 167 22.72 16.10 -13.70
N ASP A 168 23.58 16.50 -14.66
CA ASP A 168 23.67 17.90 -15.10
C ASP A 168 22.37 18.44 -15.68
N ALA A 169 21.58 17.62 -16.38
CA ALA A 169 20.27 18.03 -16.90
C ALA A 169 19.23 18.26 -15.79
N GLY A 170 19.47 17.71 -14.60
CA GLY A 170 18.63 17.94 -13.42
C GLY A 170 18.78 19.34 -12.82
N LYS A 171 19.86 20.07 -13.12
CA LYS A 171 20.11 21.41 -12.56
C LYS A 171 18.98 22.40 -12.88
N ASP A 172 18.39 22.29 -14.07
CA ASP A 172 17.30 23.12 -14.54
C ASP A 172 15.90 22.59 -14.15
N LEU A 173 15.83 21.42 -13.51
CA LEU A 173 14.60 20.88 -12.98
C LEU A 173 14.32 21.49 -11.60
N TYR A 174 13.19 22.19 -11.47
CA TYR A 174 12.71 22.78 -10.22
C TYR A 174 11.22 22.48 -10.03
N ILE A 175 10.75 22.51 -8.78
CA ILE A 175 9.33 22.41 -8.47
C ILE A 175 8.66 23.73 -8.90
N LYS A 176 7.75 23.65 -9.86
CA LYS A 176 7.01 24.79 -10.39
C LYS A 176 5.92 25.25 -9.42
N HIS A 177 5.22 24.31 -8.79
CA HIS A 177 4.26 24.56 -7.73
C HIS A 177 3.93 23.25 -6.98
N ASP A 178 3.40 23.38 -5.77
CA ASP A 178 2.83 22.25 -5.02
C ASP A 178 1.56 21.73 -5.69
N GLY A 179 1.28 20.45 -5.51
CA GLY A 179 0.15 19.76 -6.13
C GLY A 179 0.47 19.14 -7.50
N TYR A 180 -0.54 18.48 -8.07
CA TYR A 180 -0.47 17.89 -9.41
C TYR A 180 -0.26 18.97 -10.47
N CYS A 181 0.58 18.68 -11.47
CA CYS A 181 0.66 19.54 -12.64
C CYS A 181 -0.73 19.72 -13.26
N SER A 182 -1.11 20.98 -13.48
CA SER A 182 -2.37 21.27 -14.15
C SER A 182 -2.31 20.70 -15.57
N ARG A 183 -3.34 19.91 -15.93
CA ARG A 183 -3.51 19.29 -17.26
C ARG A 183 -3.76 20.31 -18.39
N ALA A 184 -3.37 21.57 -18.21
CA ALA A 184 -3.39 22.59 -19.26
C ALA A 184 -2.24 22.42 -20.28
N ALA A 185 -1.26 21.55 -20.02
CA ALA A 185 -0.13 21.32 -20.93
C ALA A 185 0.05 19.86 -21.40
N VAL A 186 -0.82 18.92 -21.04
CA VAL A 186 -0.72 17.51 -21.49
C VAL A 186 -2.10 17.00 -21.93
N ASN A 187 -2.37 17.09 -23.23
CA ASN A 187 -3.48 16.45 -23.95
C ASN A 187 -4.90 16.79 -23.47
N ALA A 188 -5.49 17.81 -24.10
CA ALA A 188 -6.88 18.27 -23.92
C ALA A 188 -7.97 17.19 -24.13
N ALA A 189 -7.65 16.03 -24.71
CA ALA A 189 -8.63 14.95 -24.89
C ALA A 189 -8.90 14.12 -23.61
N ALA A 190 -7.95 14.05 -22.67
CA ALA A 190 -8.07 13.18 -21.48
C ALA A 190 -8.69 13.88 -20.26
N ALA A 191 -8.80 15.21 -20.25
CA ALA A 191 -9.30 16.00 -19.12
C ALA A 191 -10.83 16.09 -19.03
N CYS A 192 -11.54 15.75 -20.11
CA CYS A 192 -12.99 15.92 -20.20
C CYS A 192 -13.78 14.64 -19.95
N ASN A 193 -13.11 13.57 -19.48
CA ASN A 193 -13.73 12.29 -19.23
C ASN A 193 -14.42 12.27 -17.84
N THR A 194 -15.49 13.05 -17.70
CA THR A 194 -16.37 13.00 -16.52
C THR A 194 -17.48 11.97 -16.75
N ILE A 195 -17.69 11.08 -15.78
CA ILE A 195 -18.84 10.18 -15.76
C ILE A 195 -20.07 11.00 -15.35
N CYS A 196 -21.04 11.13 -16.26
CA CYS A 196 -22.30 11.80 -15.96
C CYS A 196 -23.35 10.77 -15.55
N ALA A 197 -24.05 11.03 -14.45
CA ALA A 197 -25.27 10.31 -14.13
C ALA A 197 -26.27 10.44 -15.29
N ASP A 198 -27.00 9.37 -15.56
CA ASP A 198 -27.92 9.30 -16.68
C ASP A 198 -29.30 9.91 -16.34
N VAL A 199 -29.27 11.10 -15.76
CA VAL A 199 -30.45 11.88 -15.38
C VAL A 199 -30.85 12.76 -16.55
N TYR A 200 -32.12 12.69 -16.96
CA TYR A 200 -32.69 13.59 -17.97
C TYR A 200 -33.12 14.90 -17.29
N ALA A 201 -32.41 15.98 -17.60
CA ALA A 201 -32.66 17.32 -17.09
C ALA A 201 -32.10 18.32 -18.11
N PRO A 202 -32.76 18.45 -19.28
CA PRO A 202 -32.17 19.05 -20.47
C PRO A 202 -31.84 20.53 -20.29
N VAL A 203 -30.82 21.00 -21.02
CA VAL A 203 -30.43 22.42 -21.07
C VAL A 203 -30.20 22.84 -22.53
N CYS A 204 -30.58 24.06 -22.87
CA CYS A 204 -30.34 24.64 -24.18
C CYS A 204 -29.09 25.51 -24.15
N ALA A 205 -28.12 25.21 -25.01
CA ALA A 205 -26.86 25.95 -25.07
C ALA A 205 -26.91 27.18 -25.99
N SER A 206 -25.90 28.04 -25.88
CA SER A 206 -25.80 29.29 -26.65
C SER A 206 -25.73 29.05 -28.16
N ASN A 207 -25.14 27.93 -28.57
CA ASN A 207 -25.09 27.46 -29.96
C ASN A 207 -26.41 26.86 -30.49
N GLY A 208 -27.47 26.79 -29.67
CA GLY A 208 -28.76 26.21 -30.06
C GLY A 208 -28.82 24.69 -29.97
N GLU A 209 -27.82 24.05 -29.36
CA GLU A 209 -27.80 22.61 -29.12
C GLU A 209 -28.40 22.26 -27.75
N SER A 210 -29.25 21.24 -27.71
CA SER A 210 -29.80 20.68 -26.47
C SER A 210 -28.85 19.65 -25.88
N PHE A 211 -28.57 19.76 -24.58
CA PHE A 211 -27.81 18.75 -23.85
C PHE A 211 -28.70 18.04 -22.85
N ARG A 212 -28.57 16.70 -22.79
CA ARG A 212 -29.40 15.84 -21.92
C ARG A 212 -29.41 16.26 -20.46
N ASN A 213 -28.29 16.79 -19.98
CA ASN A 213 -28.15 17.42 -18.69
C ASN A 213 -26.93 18.35 -18.65
N LYS A 214 -26.85 19.15 -17.58
CA LYS A 214 -25.74 20.09 -17.33
C LYS A 214 -24.36 19.42 -17.29
N CYS A 215 -24.27 18.15 -16.86
CA CYS A 215 -23.01 17.41 -16.90
C CYS A 215 -22.56 17.13 -18.34
N LYS A 216 -23.47 16.65 -19.19
CA LYS A 216 -23.17 16.43 -20.63
C LYS A 216 -22.80 17.73 -21.34
N PHE A 217 -23.46 18.84 -21.00
CA PHE A 217 -23.08 20.18 -21.46
C PHE A 217 -21.64 20.52 -21.06
N ASN A 218 -21.27 20.35 -19.78
CA ASN A 218 -19.93 20.66 -19.29
C ASN A 218 -18.85 19.77 -19.92
N VAL A 219 -19.15 18.49 -20.17
CA VAL A 219 -18.26 17.58 -20.89
C VAL A 219 -18.04 18.07 -22.32
N ALA A 220 -19.10 18.45 -23.03
CA ALA A 220 -18.99 18.99 -24.38
C ALA A 220 -18.22 20.33 -24.41
N LYS A 221 -18.56 21.24 -23.50
CA LYS A 221 -17.84 22.51 -23.30
C LYS A 221 -16.36 22.30 -23.05
N CYS A 222 -15.99 21.33 -22.20
CA CYS A 222 -14.61 20.96 -21.94
C CYS A 222 -13.92 20.42 -23.19
N LYS A 223 -14.57 19.51 -23.93
CA LYS A 223 -14.01 18.90 -25.16
C LYS A 223 -13.70 19.92 -26.25
N LEU A 224 -14.41 21.06 -26.24
CA LEU A 224 -14.18 22.17 -27.17
C LEU A 224 -12.97 23.05 -26.80
N GLY A 225 -12.35 22.86 -25.62
CA GLY A 225 -11.19 23.63 -25.20
C GLY A 225 -11.44 25.13 -25.21
N ASP A 226 -10.57 25.91 -25.86
CA ASP A 226 -10.71 27.37 -25.97
C ASP A 226 -11.99 27.79 -26.70
N ALA A 227 -12.44 27.03 -27.71
CA ALA A 227 -13.70 27.30 -28.41
C ALA A 227 -14.93 27.06 -27.52
N GLY A 228 -14.79 26.31 -26.42
CA GLY A 228 -15.85 26.08 -25.46
C GLY A 228 -16.08 27.25 -24.50
N LYS A 229 -15.19 28.23 -24.42
CA LYS A 229 -15.30 29.35 -23.46
C LYS A 229 -16.61 30.14 -23.63
N ASP A 230 -17.01 30.36 -24.87
CA ASP A 230 -18.21 31.11 -25.25
C ASP A 230 -19.49 30.24 -25.27
N LEU A 231 -19.36 28.93 -25.08
CA LEU A 231 -20.49 28.04 -24.95
C LEU A 231 -21.11 28.20 -23.55
N THR A 232 -22.34 28.70 -23.48
CA THR A 232 -23.08 28.94 -22.23
C THR A 232 -24.45 28.27 -22.28
N ILE A 233 -25.10 28.10 -21.13
CA ILE A 233 -26.50 27.64 -21.09
C ILE A 233 -27.40 28.89 -21.24
N LYS A 234 -28.30 28.88 -22.23
CA LYS A 234 -29.30 29.93 -22.45
C LYS A 234 -30.49 29.80 -21.50
N HIS A 235 -31.03 28.58 -21.36
CA HIS A 235 -32.13 28.27 -20.46
C HIS A 235 -32.16 26.77 -20.14
N ASP A 236 -32.88 26.41 -19.08
CA ASP A 236 -33.23 25.01 -18.79
C ASP A 236 -34.33 24.53 -19.75
N GLY A 237 -34.33 23.25 -20.12
CA GLY A 237 -35.18 22.68 -21.18
C GLY A 237 -34.45 22.49 -22.51
N GLU A 238 -35.07 21.78 -23.46
CA GLU A 238 -34.49 21.61 -24.80
C GLU A 238 -34.65 22.88 -25.64
N CYS A 239 -33.70 23.11 -26.54
CA CYS A 239 -33.84 24.16 -27.53
C CYS A 239 -35.09 23.93 -28.38
N GLY A 240 -35.85 25.00 -28.61
CA GLY A 240 -37.08 24.96 -29.40
C GLY A 240 -38.35 24.62 -28.61
N ASP A 241 -38.26 24.21 -27.34
CA ASP A 241 -39.45 23.93 -26.52
C ASP A 241 -40.32 25.18 -26.31
N ILE A 242 -39.69 26.35 -26.14
CA ILE A 242 -40.41 27.62 -26.04
C ILE A 242 -41.19 27.91 -27.33
N ALA A 243 -40.59 27.64 -28.50
CA ALA A 243 -41.25 27.83 -29.79
C ALA A 243 -42.37 26.81 -30.01
N LYS A 244 -42.17 25.53 -29.64
CA LYS A 244 -43.19 24.48 -29.71
C LYS A 244 -44.37 24.78 -28.77
N ARG A 245 -44.10 25.25 -27.55
CA ARG A 245 -45.15 25.66 -26.60
C ARG A 245 -45.91 26.88 -27.09
N ALA A 246 -45.22 27.88 -27.62
CA ALA A 246 -45.87 29.05 -28.21
C ALA A 246 -46.79 28.66 -29.38
N LEU A 247 -46.33 27.78 -30.28
CA LEU A 247 -47.13 27.28 -31.40
C LEU A 247 -48.35 26.47 -30.92
N ARG A 248 -48.18 25.62 -29.91
CA ARG A 248 -49.27 24.85 -29.29
C ARG A 248 -50.31 25.76 -28.63
N ALA A 249 -49.86 26.82 -27.95
CA ALA A 249 -50.75 27.80 -27.33
C ALA A 249 -51.59 28.57 -28.36
N GLU A 250 -51.03 28.88 -29.54
CA GLU A 250 -51.75 29.57 -30.61
C GLU A 250 -52.93 28.76 -31.17
N ILE A 251 -52.82 27.43 -31.18
CA ILE A 251 -53.90 26.51 -31.60
C ILE A 251 -54.76 26.01 -30.41
N GLY A 252 -54.62 26.61 -29.22
CA GLY A 252 -55.43 26.27 -28.04
C GLY A 252 -55.03 24.98 -27.32
N CYS A 253 -53.84 24.43 -27.61
CA CYS A 253 -53.30 23.20 -27.04
C CYS A 253 -52.18 23.47 -26.01
N ASP A 254 -52.37 24.44 -25.11
CA ASP A 254 -51.41 24.75 -24.04
C ASP A 254 -51.46 23.71 -22.91
N ILE A 255 -51.01 22.49 -23.22
CA ILE A 255 -50.91 21.39 -22.28
C ILE A 255 -49.47 21.34 -21.78
N GLY A 256 -49.28 21.70 -20.50
CA GLY A 256 -47.99 21.61 -19.82
C GLY A 256 -47.71 20.18 -19.36
N CYS A 257 -46.79 19.49 -20.04
CA CYS A 257 -46.30 18.20 -19.59
C CYS A 257 -45.08 18.35 -18.68
N ILE A 258 -45.07 17.58 -17.59
CA ILE A 258 -43.86 17.32 -16.83
C ILE A 258 -43.03 16.28 -17.57
N ASP A 259 -41.71 16.42 -17.48
CA ASP A 259 -40.77 15.57 -18.19
C ASP A 259 -40.52 14.26 -17.44
N VAL A 260 -41.57 13.44 -17.38
CA VAL A 260 -41.56 12.10 -16.78
C VAL A 260 -41.56 11.07 -17.90
N TYR A 261 -40.58 10.16 -17.89
CA TYR A 261 -40.46 9.11 -18.90
C TYR A 261 -41.21 7.84 -18.48
N GLU A 262 -42.48 7.76 -18.88
CA GLU A 262 -43.39 6.63 -18.64
C GLU A 262 -44.10 6.27 -19.96
N PRO A 263 -43.41 5.57 -20.88
CA PRO A 263 -43.85 5.49 -22.26
C PRO A 263 -45.20 4.80 -22.41
N VAL A 264 -45.99 5.22 -23.41
CA VAL A 264 -47.28 4.63 -23.77
C VAL A 264 -47.35 4.37 -25.28
N CYS A 265 -47.98 3.28 -25.67
CA CYS A 265 -48.27 3.00 -27.07
C CYS A 265 -49.60 3.64 -27.44
N GLY A 266 -49.60 4.50 -28.47
CA GLY A 266 -50.81 5.10 -29.03
C GLY A 266 -51.58 4.13 -29.94
N SER A 267 -52.86 4.41 -30.14
CA SER A 267 -53.72 3.70 -31.10
C SER A 267 -53.27 3.82 -32.56
N ASP A 268 -52.39 4.78 -32.84
CA ASP A 268 -51.70 5.00 -34.11
C ASP A 268 -50.39 4.20 -34.26
N MET A 269 -50.09 3.33 -33.29
CA MET A 269 -48.85 2.54 -33.20
C MET A 269 -47.58 3.39 -33.03
N ILE A 270 -47.71 4.63 -32.53
CA ILE A 270 -46.59 5.48 -32.14
C ILE A 270 -46.37 5.37 -30.63
N THR A 271 -45.11 5.26 -30.19
CA THR A 271 -44.77 5.35 -28.76
C THR A 271 -44.58 6.80 -28.36
N TYR A 272 -45.30 7.22 -27.33
CA TYR A 272 -45.18 8.55 -26.71
C TYR A 272 -44.40 8.45 -25.40
N ASN A 273 -43.65 9.50 -25.05
CA ASN A 273 -42.80 9.54 -23.85
C ASN A 273 -43.59 9.37 -22.55
N ASN A 274 -44.83 9.87 -22.54
CA ASN A 274 -45.82 9.68 -21.49
C ASN A 274 -47.21 9.96 -22.03
N GLU A 275 -48.23 9.68 -21.22
CA GLU A 275 -49.62 9.93 -21.57
C GLU A 275 -49.92 11.42 -21.83
N CYS A 276 -49.23 12.34 -21.14
CA CYS A 276 -49.40 13.77 -21.38
C CYS A 276 -48.97 14.16 -22.80
N GLU A 277 -47.83 13.66 -23.28
CA GLU A 277 -47.36 13.89 -24.65
C GLU A 277 -48.30 13.26 -25.70
N LEU A 278 -48.96 12.14 -25.40
CA LEU A 278 -50.03 11.62 -26.27
C LEU A 278 -51.23 12.58 -26.31
N ARG A 279 -51.63 13.16 -25.18
CA ARG A 279 -52.73 14.16 -25.13
C ARG A 279 -52.38 15.43 -25.88
N VAL A 280 -51.12 15.86 -25.80
CA VAL A 280 -50.60 16.94 -26.63
C VAL A 280 -50.74 16.58 -28.11
N ALA A 281 -50.27 15.40 -28.51
CA ALA A 281 -50.35 14.95 -29.91
C ALA A 281 -51.81 14.94 -30.39
N LYS A 282 -52.71 14.33 -29.60
CA LYS A 282 -54.16 14.29 -29.83
C LYS A 282 -54.77 15.67 -30.08
N CYS A 283 -54.37 16.65 -29.26
CA CYS A 283 -54.83 18.02 -29.41
C CYS A 283 -54.26 18.67 -30.68
N THR A 284 -52.94 18.58 -30.88
CA THR A 284 -52.25 19.22 -32.01
C THR A 284 -52.61 18.63 -33.37
N SER A 285 -52.98 17.34 -33.44
CA SER A 285 -53.45 16.69 -34.66
C SER A 285 -54.95 16.83 -34.87
N ASN A 286 -55.69 17.35 -33.87
CA ASN A 286 -57.14 17.36 -33.83
C ASN A 286 -57.75 15.97 -34.12
N ASP A 287 -57.12 14.91 -33.64
CA ASP A 287 -57.56 13.53 -33.80
C ASP A 287 -58.28 13.04 -32.54
N PRO A 288 -59.63 12.99 -32.51
CA PRO A 288 -60.36 12.52 -31.34
C PRO A 288 -60.15 11.02 -31.06
N THR A 289 -59.69 10.25 -32.04
CA THR A 289 -59.53 8.79 -31.95
C THR A 289 -58.19 8.37 -31.34
N LEU A 290 -57.19 9.25 -31.34
CA LEU A 290 -55.91 8.97 -30.72
C LEU A 290 -56.08 8.76 -29.20
N ALA A 291 -55.70 7.58 -28.75
CA ALA A 291 -55.80 7.15 -27.36
C ALA A 291 -54.61 6.25 -26.99
N VAL A 292 -54.36 6.10 -25.69
CA VAL A 292 -53.42 5.08 -25.20
C VAL A 292 -54.02 3.70 -25.51
N LEU A 293 -53.26 2.88 -26.23
CA LEU A 293 -53.56 1.48 -26.50
C LEU A 293 -53.13 0.60 -25.31
N TYR A 294 -51.89 0.76 -24.86
CA TYR A 294 -51.35 0.11 -23.65
C TYR A 294 -50.11 0.84 -23.10
N PRO A 295 -49.79 0.67 -21.80
CA PRO A 295 -48.54 1.17 -21.22
C PRO A 295 -47.30 0.49 -21.81
N GLY A 296 -46.24 1.25 -22.00
CA GLY A 296 -44.96 0.81 -22.58
C GLY A 296 -44.82 1.11 -24.07
N PHE A 297 -43.74 0.59 -24.66
CA PHE A 297 -43.42 0.77 -26.07
C PHE A 297 -44.36 -0.03 -26.98
N CYS A 298 -44.73 0.55 -28.13
CA CYS A 298 -45.40 -0.19 -29.18
C CYS A 298 -44.54 -1.37 -29.65
N ARG A 299 -45.15 -2.55 -29.75
CA ARG A 299 -44.51 -3.76 -30.27
C ARG A 299 -45.02 -4.03 -31.68
N ARG A 300 -44.11 -4.40 -32.57
CA ARG A 300 -44.44 -4.89 -33.92
C ARG A 300 -45.05 -6.28 -33.86
#